data_AF-A0A1Y2HVW8-F1
#
_entry.id   AF-A0A1Y2HVW8-F1
#
_cell.length_a   1.000
_cell.length_b   1.000
_cell.length_c   1.000
_cell.angle_alpha   90.00
_cell.angle_beta   90.00
_cell.angle_gamma   90.00
#
_symmetry.space_group_name_H-M   'P 1'
#
loop_
_entity.id
_entity.type
_entity.pdbx_description
1 polymer ?
#
loop_
_entity_poly.entity_id
_entity_poly.type
_entity_poly.pdbx_seq_one_letter_code
_entity_poly.pdbx_strand_id
1 'polypeptide(L)'
;AEEGFSIISDIDDTIRVTQVLSAGKAIENTLINPFRATEGFVSWYQRLAKQLTTDGDAPSFHYVSGSPSQLYRPLYDFISRVGFPSGSLFLRQFGFFNLNFWKGTQPHKLERIPELINMFPKRKWILVGDSAEKDPQTFGTFFQADDFRRSNGIDIKCIYIRKVRGTDAKKEAELNKHERFEKDFEGIPRTKWVTFFDPSEV
;
A
#
# COMPACT_ATOMS: atom_id res chain seq x y z
N ALA A 1 2.44 6.53 19.73
CA ALA A 1 1.65 7.53 20.47
C ALA A 1 0.18 7.48 20.05
N GLU A 2 -0.73 8.09 20.81
CA GLU A 2 -2.16 8.18 20.44
C GLU A 2 -2.39 9.16 19.26
N GLU A 3 -1.55 10.19 19.17
CA GLU A 3 -1.55 11.20 18.11
C GLU A 3 -0.28 11.08 17.24
N GLY A 4 -0.22 11.80 16.12
CA GLY A 4 0.90 11.76 15.16
C GLY A 4 0.49 11.19 13.81
N PHE A 5 1.48 10.88 12.95
CA PHE A 5 1.24 10.37 11.60
C PHE A 5 1.35 8.84 11.52
N SER A 6 0.43 8.20 10.80
CA SER A 6 0.54 6.79 10.43
C SER A 6 0.51 6.62 8.92
N ILE A 7 1.35 5.71 8.42
CA ILE A 7 1.39 5.32 7.02
C ILE A 7 0.86 3.89 6.92
N ILE A 8 -0.16 3.68 6.10
CA ILE A 8 -0.55 2.35 5.61
C ILE A 8 0.07 2.20 4.22
N SER A 9 0.85 1.15 4.04
CA SER A 9 1.54 0.86 2.79
C SER A 9 1.19 -0.54 2.31
N ASP A 10 0.80 -0.65 1.05
CA ASP A 10 0.92 -1.93 0.35
C ASP A 10 2.41 -2.33 0.19
N ILE A 11 2.66 -3.60 -0.12
CA ILE A 11 3.99 -4.15 -0.38
C ILE A 11 4.21 -4.47 -1.86
N ASP A 12 3.29 -5.23 -2.46
CA ASP A 12 3.48 -5.92 -3.73
C ASP A 12 3.30 -4.96 -4.91
N ASP A 13 4.36 -4.75 -5.69
CA ASP A 13 4.44 -3.68 -6.69
C ASP A 13 4.27 -2.25 -6.13
N THR A 14 4.27 -2.08 -4.80
CA THR A 14 4.48 -0.80 -4.11
C THR A 14 5.93 -0.64 -3.66
N ILE A 15 6.34 -1.30 -2.57
CA ILE A 15 7.72 -1.20 -2.02
C ILE A 15 8.63 -2.33 -2.53
N ARG A 16 8.03 -3.42 -3.04
CA ARG A 16 8.70 -4.61 -3.56
C ARG A 16 8.29 -4.86 -5.01
N VAL A 17 9.24 -5.20 -5.87
CA VAL A 17 8.93 -5.62 -7.25
C VAL A 17 8.43 -7.07 -7.24
N THR A 18 7.15 -7.28 -7.57
CA THR A 18 6.51 -8.61 -7.60
C THR A 18 6.05 -8.97 -9.01
N GLN A 19 5.59 -7.98 -9.80
CA GLN A 19 5.00 -8.13 -11.13
C GLN A 19 3.72 -8.98 -11.12
N VAL A 20 2.79 -8.64 -10.23
CA VAL A 20 1.55 -9.41 -9.97
C VAL A 20 0.66 -9.58 -11.20
N LEU A 21 0.82 -8.74 -12.22
CA LEU A 21 0.10 -8.83 -13.49
C LEU A 21 0.49 -10.05 -14.35
N SER A 22 1.63 -10.67 -14.05
CA SER A 22 2.11 -11.89 -14.68
C SER A 22 2.23 -13.01 -13.64
N ALA A 23 1.33 -13.99 -13.69
CA ALA A 23 1.30 -15.10 -12.74
C ALA A 23 2.66 -15.83 -12.62
N GLY A 24 3.32 -16.08 -13.76
CA GLY A 24 4.64 -16.74 -13.77
C GLY A 24 5.70 -15.90 -13.05
N LYS A 25 5.79 -14.60 -13.37
CA LYS A 25 6.74 -13.68 -12.72
C LYS A 25 6.41 -13.47 -11.25
N ALA A 26 5.13 -13.39 -10.89
CA ALA A 26 4.69 -13.26 -9.50
C ALA A 26 5.11 -14.47 -8.67
N ILE A 27 4.95 -15.69 -9.19
CA ILE A 27 5.47 -16.92 -8.54
C ILE A 27 6.99 -16.84 -8.42
N GLU A 28 7.68 -16.54 -9.52
CA GLU A 28 9.14 -16.52 -9.58
C GLU A 28 9.73 -15.50 -8.59
N ASN A 29 9.22 -14.27 -8.58
CA ASN A 29 9.66 -13.19 -7.68
C ASN A 29 9.27 -13.40 -6.22
N THR A 30 8.28 -14.25 -5.95
CA THR A 30 7.83 -14.54 -4.59
C THR A 30 8.55 -15.73 -3.98
N LEU A 31 8.83 -16.77 -4.77
CA LEU A 31 9.32 -18.06 -4.27
C LEU A 31 10.77 -18.38 -4.65
N ILE A 32 11.29 -17.79 -5.74
CA ILE A 32 12.57 -18.17 -6.33
C ILE A 32 13.57 -17.01 -6.23
N ASN A 33 13.21 -15.84 -6.74
CA ASN A 33 14.12 -14.71 -6.82
C ASN A 33 14.22 -13.95 -5.48
N PRO A 34 15.39 -13.36 -5.17
CA PRO A 34 15.52 -12.46 -4.03
C PRO A 34 14.59 -11.25 -4.15
N PHE A 35 14.00 -10.84 -3.03
CA PHE A 35 13.16 -9.64 -3.00
C PHE A 35 13.96 -8.39 -3.32
N ARG A 36 13.40 -7.57 -4.20
CA ARG A 36 13.98 -6.31 -4.68
C ARG A 36 13.06 -5.15 -4.33
N ALA A 37 13.66 -4.06 -3.84
CA ALA A 37 12.93 -2.83 -3.60
C ALA A 37 12.53 -2.17 -4.92
N THR A 38 11.34 -1.57 -4.93
CA THR A 38 10.95 -0.64 -5.98
C THR A 38 11.90 0.56 -5.95
N GLU A 39 12.38 0.97 -7.12
CA GLU A 39 13.36 2.04 -7.24
C GLU A 39 12.83 3.35 -6.63
N GLY A 40 13.70 4.10 -5.95
CA GLY A 40 13.38 5.38 -5.29
C GLY A 40 12.61 5.25 -3.97
N PHE A 41 11.81 4.21 -3.77
CA PHE A 41 10.87 4.07 -2.64
C PHE A 41 11.54 4.07 -1.27
N VAL A 42 12.70 3.40 -1.10
CA VAL A 42 13.43 3.40 0.18
C VAL A 42 13.75 4.82 0.62
N SER A 43 14.36 5.60 -0.29
CA SER A 43 14.73 6.98 -0.01
C SER A 43 13.51 7.87 0.22
N TRP A 44 12.42 7.62 -0.50
CA TRP A 44 11.17 8.37 -0.36
C TRP A 44 10.53 8.13 1.01
N TYR A 45 10.41 6.88 1.46
CA TYR A 45 9.87 6.55 2.78
C TYR A 45 10.73 7.10 3.92
N GLN A 46 12.06 7.08 3.77
CA GLN A 46 12.97 7.68 4.75
C GLN A 46 12.80 9.21 4.84
N ARG A 47 12.66 9.90 3.69
CA ARG A 47 12.38 11.34 3.65
C ARG A 47 11.02 11.65 4.26
N LEU A 48 9.99 10.89 3.89
CA LEU A 48 8.64 11.03 4.42
C LEU A 48 8.63 10.84 5.94
N ALA A 49 9.30 9.80 6.45
CA ALA A 49 9.42 9.56 7.88
C ALA A 49 10.06 10.76 8.61
N LYS A 50 11.14 11.30 8.06
CA LYS A 50 11.84 12.46 8.61
C LYS A 50 10.96 13.71 8.60
N GLN A 51 10.23 13.97 7.52
CA GLN A 51 9.38 15.16 7.36
C GLN A 51 8.15 15.14 8.28
N LEU A 52 7.61 13.95 8.56
CA LEU A 52 6.43 13.78 9.41
C LEU A 52 6.79 13.62 10.89
N THR A 53 8.08 13.50 11.23
CA THR A 53 8.53 13.46 12.62
C THR A 53 8.29 14.82 13.26
N THR A 54 7.45 14.86 14.29
CA THR A 54 7.09 16.10 15.01
C THR A 54 7.40 15.90 16.48
N ASP A 55 8.12 16.82 17.12
CA ASP A 55 8.51 16.76 18.54
C ASP A 55 9.16 15.42 18.96
N GLY A 56 9.90 14.80 18.04
CA GLY A 56 10.55 13.50 18.26
C GLY A 56 9.65 12.27 18.06
N ASP A 57 8.36 12.45 17.78
CA ASP A 57 7.45 11.35 17.43
C ASP A 57 7.50 11.07 15.93
N ALA A 58 8.20 9.99 15.56
CA ALA A 58 8.26 9.51 14.19
C ALA A 58 6.95 8.84 13.77
N PRO A 59 6.60 8.84 12.48
CA PRO A 59 5.38 8.19 12.05
C PRO A 59 5.42 6.67 12.20
N SER A 60 4.27 6.08 12.49
CA SER A 60 4.10 4.62 12.54
C SER A 60 3.85 4.06 11.15
N PHE A 61 4.57 3.01 10.78
CA PHE A 61 4.36 2.30 9.51
C PHE A 61 3.58 1.01 9.72
N HIS A 62 2.59 0.80 8.85
CA HIS A 62 1.73 -0.38 8.81
C HIS A 62 1.72 -0.94 7.38
N TYR A 63 2.40 -2.06 7.17
CA TYR A 63 2.46 -2.73 5.88
C TYR A 63 1.31 -3.73 5.77
N VAL A 64 0.42 -3.57 4.80
CA VAL A 64 -0.76 -4.42 4.58
C VAL A 64 -0.70 -5.01 3.18
N SER A 65 -0.49 -6.32 3.07
CA SER A 65 -0.26 -6.98 1.79
C SER A 65 -1.18 -8.19 1.59
N GLY A 66 -1.53 -8.43 0.33
CA GLY A 66 -2.24 -9.64 -0.10
C GLY A 66 -1.39 -10.92 -0.07
N SER A 67 -0.08 -10.79 0.15
CA SER A 67 0.87 -11.89 0.23
C SER A 67 0.53 -12.88 1.37
N PRO A 68 0.84 -14.18 1.20
CA PRO A 68 0.62 -15.19 2.23
C PRO A 68 1.41 -14.92 3.51
N SER A 69 0.82 -15.23 4.67
CA SER A 69 1.46 -15.06 5.99
C SER A 69 2.77 -15.84 6.17
N GLN A 70 3.00 -16.90 5.40
CA GLN A 70 4.25 -17.65 5.36
C GLN A 70 5.45 -16.78 4.93
N LEU A 71 5.20 -15.68 4.22
CA LEU A 71 6.24 -14.73 3.80
C LEU A 71 6.59 -13.70 4.88
N TYR A 72 6.03 -13.80 6.09
CA TYR A 72 6.27 -12.82 7.15
C TYR A 72 7.75 -12.60 7.44
N ARG A 73 8.53 -13.67 7.70
CA ARG A 73 9.97 -13.54 7.99
C ARG A 73 10.75 -12.98 6.80
N PRO A 74 10.64 -13.56 5.59
CA PRO A 74 11.30 -13.02 4.40
C PRO A 74 10.98 -11.54 4.11
N LEU A 75 9.73 -11.12 4.30
CA LEU A 75 9.32 -9.74 4.09
C LEU A 75 9.83 -8.80 5.18
N TYR A 76 9.77 -9.21 6.45
CA TYR A 76 10.29 -8.45 7.56
C TYR A 76 11.80 -8.21 7.41
N ASP A 77 12.56 -9.27 7.11
CA ASP A 77 14.00 -9.19 6.90
C ASP A 77 14.33 -8.33 5.69
N PHE A 78 13.55 -8.43 4.61
CA PHE A 78 13.69 -7.58 3.44
C PHE A 78 13.50 -6.09 3.77
N ILE A 79 12.40 -5.73 4.44
CA ILE A 79 12.07 -4.35 4.85
C ILE A 79 13.23 -3.76 5.66
N SER A 80 13.71 -4.51 6.66
CA SER A 80 14.82 -4.09 7.51
C SER A 80 16.12 -3.94 6.72
N ARG A 81 16.49 -4.97 5.94
CA ARG A 81 17.76 -5.04 5.19
C ARG A 81 17.90 -3.91 4.18
N VAL A 82 16.83 -3.55 3.47
CA VAL A 82 16.90 -2.49 2.44
C VAL A 82 16.71 -1.08 3.01
N GLY A 83 16.39 -0.95 4.30
CA GLY A 83 16.29 0.33 4.99
C GLY A 83 14.93 1.02 4.87
N PHE A 84 13.85 0.28 4.61
CA PHE A 84 12.50 0.82 4.81
C PHE A 84 12.25 1.08 6.31
N PRO A 85 11.43 2.07 6.67
CA PRO A 85 11.03 2.29 8.06
C PRO A 85 10.45 1.02 8.67
N SER A 86 10.86 0.70 9.90
CA SER A 86 10.30 -0.45 10.61
C SER A 86 8.82 -0.22 10.90
N GLY A 87 8.03 -1.28 10.79
CA GLY A 87 6.58 -1.19 10.95
C GLY A 87 5.92 -2.52 11.22
N SER A 88 4.64 -2.46 11.54
CA SER A 88 3.79 -3.64 11.64
C SER A 88 3.54 -4.25 10.26
N LEU A 89 3.36 -5.58 10.19
CA LEU A 89 3.21 -6.32 8.95
C LEU A 89 1.96 -7.21 9.02
N PHE A 90 0.96 -6.88 8.21
CA PHE A 90 -0.31 -7.59 8.09
C PHE A 90 -0.35 -8.32 6.74
N LEU A 91 -0.36 -9.63 6.83
CA LEU A 91 -0.38 -10.53 5.67
C LEU A 91 -1.66 -11.34 5.66
N ARG A 92 -2.03 -11.80 4.47
CA ARG A 92 -3.22 -12.60 4.27
C ARG A 92 -3.00 -14.03 4.77
N GLN A 93 -3.94 -14.53 5.57
CA GLN A 93 -3.98 -15.97 5.86
C GLN A 93 -4.40 -16.72 4.60
N PHE A 94 -3.59 -17.69 4.18
CA PHE A 94 -3.84 -18.49 2.99
C PHE A 94 -3.61 -19.97 3.31
N GLY A 95 -4.48 -20.83 2.77
CA GLY A 95 -4.33 -22.28 2.86
C GLY A 95 -3.16 -22.77 1.98
N PHE A 96 -2.48 -23.81 2.43
CA PHE A 96 -1.22 -24.33 1.84
C PHE A 96 -1.25 -24.64 0.32
N PHE A 97 -2.42 -24.82 -0.30
CA PHE A 97 -2.54 -25.33 -1.68
C PHE A 97 -2.97 -24.31 -2.74
N ASN A 98 -3.11 -23.03 -2.40
CA ASN A 98 -3.54 -22.04 -3.38
C ASN A 98 -2.35 -21.22 -3.91
N LEU A 99 -1.94 -21.55 -5.14
CA LEU A 99 -0.86 -20.85 -5.84
C LEU A 99 -1.29 -19.48 -6.39
N ASN A 100 -2.58 -19.13 -6.40
CA ASN A 100 -3.07 -17.82 -6.84
C ASN A 100 -3.08 -16.78 -5.71
N PHE A 101 -2.01 -16.69 -4.94
CA PHE A 101 -1.95 -15.78 -3.78
C PHE A 101 -1.97 -14.28 -4.16
N TRP A 102 -1.90 -13.92 -5.44
CA TRP A 102 -2.10 -12.55 -5.94
C TRP A 102 -3.56 -12.25 -6.33
N LYS A 103 -4.45 -13.25 -6.36
CA LYS A 103 -5.87 -13.02 -6.65
C LYS A 103 -6.67 -12.74 -5.38
N GLY A 104 -7.63 -11.82 -5.48
CA GLY A 104 -8.59 -11.53 -4.42
C GLY A 104 -7.93 -11.00 -3.14
N THR A 105 -6.92 -10.15 -3.27
CA THR A 105 -6.22 -9.50 -2.12
C THR A 105 -7.08 -8.41 -1.48
N GLN A 106 -8.00 -7.82 -2.25
CA GLN A 106 -8.87 -6.72 -1.84
C GLN A 106 -9.69 -6.97 -0.56
N PRO A 107 -10.40 -8.10 -0.37
CA PRO A 107 -11.19 -8.32 0.85
C PRO A 107 -10.35 -8.24 2.13
N HIS A 108 -9.12 -8.77 2.10
CA HIS A 108 -8.20 -8.68 3.23
C HIS A 108 -7.85 -7.23 3.56
N LYS A 109 -7.53 -6.41 2.55
CA LYS A 109 -7.21 -4.99 2.75
C LYS A 109 -8.44 -4.19 3.22
N LEU A 110 -9.63 -4.49 2.68
CA LEU A 110 -10.90 -3.88 3.10
C LEU A 110 -11.30 -4.21 4.54
N GLU A 111 -10.83 -5.33 5.10
CA GLU A 111 -11.02 -5.69 6.51
C GLU A 111 -9.98 -4.98 7.40
N ARG A 112 -8.68 -5.07 7.04
CA ARG A 112 -7.58 -4.63 7.92
C ARG A 112 -7.37 -3.13 7.99
N ILE A 113 -7.58 -2.42 6.88
CA ILE A 113 -7.35 -0.96 6.85
C ILE A 113 -8.31 -0.23 7.80
N PRO A 114 -9.63 -0.48 7.76
CA PRO A 114 -10.56 0.13 8.71
C PRO A 114 -10.25 -0.23 10.16
N GLU A 115 -9.94 -1.49 10.46
CA GLU A 115 -9.57 -1.92 11.82
C GLU A 115 -8.38 -1.11 12.36
N LEU A 116 -7.31 -1.00 11.57
CA LEU A 116 -6.11 -0.24 11.96
C LEU A 116 -6.40 1.23 12.21
N ILE A 117 -7.21 1.83 11.35
CA ILE A 117 -7.54 3.25 11.46
C ILE A 117 -8.43 3.50 12.68
N ASN A 118 -9.40 2.62 12.93
CA ASN A 118 -10.28 2.71 14.09
C ASN A 118 -9.55 2.45 15.42
N MET A 119 -8.44 1.71 15.41
CA MET A 119 -7.58 1.55 16.60
C MET A 119 -6.85 2.85 17.00
N PHE A 120 -6.61 3.77 16.06
CA PHE A 120 -5.90 5.03 16.33
C PHE A 120 -6.61 6.24 15.70
N PRO A 121 -7.82 6.60 16.21
CA PRO A 121 -8.69 7.57 15.56
C PRO A 121 -8.14 9.01 15.58
N LYS A 122 -7.19 9.33 16.46
CA LYS A 122 -6.56 10.66 16.55
C LYS A 122 -5.32 10.81 15.66
N ARG A 123 -4.90 9.76 14.95
CA ARG A 123 -3.75 9.83 14.05
C ARG A 123 -4.13 10.38 12.69
N LYS A 124 -3.17 11.03 12.05
CA LYS A 124 -3.24 11.50 10.66
C LYS A 124 -2.73 10.41 9.75
N TRP A 125 -3.50 10.05 8.73
CA TRP A 125 -3.22 8.87 7.90
C TRP A 125 -2.72 9.23 6.51
N ILE A 126 -1.71 8.50 6.06
CA ILE A 126 -1.27 8.50 4.66
C ILE A 126 -1.39 7.07 4.16
N LEU A 127 -2.01 6.90 2.99
CA LEU A 127 -2.17 5.60 2.35
C LEU A 127 -1.27 5.53 1.12
N VAL A 128 -0.53 4.45 0.94
CA VAL A 128 0.34 4.24 -0.21
C VAL A 128 0.06 2.87 -0.82
N GLY A 129 -0.16 2.85 -2.13
CA GLY A 129 -0.39 1.62 -2.88
C GLY A 129 -0.01 1.75 -4.35
N ASP A 130 -0.39 0.76 -5.14
CA ASP A 130 -0.06 0.70 -6.57
C ASP A 130 -1.30 0.53 -7.47
N SER A 131 -1.11 0.66 -8.78
CA SER A 131 -2.21 0.55 -9.75
C SER A 131 -2.42 -0.85 -10.31
N ALA A 132 -1.49 -1.81 -10.13
CA ALA A 132 -1.65 -3.21 -10.55
C ALA A 132 -2.64 -3.95 -9.66
N GLU A 133 -2.56 -3.75 -8.34
CA GLU A 133 -3.58 -4.26 -7.43
C GLU A 133 -4.82 -3.33 -7.39
N LYS A 134 -5.75 -3.70 -6.50
CA LYS A 134 -7.00 -2.97 -6.29
C LYS A 134 -6.86 -1.90 -5.19
N ASP A 135 -5.67 -1.35 -4.99
CA ASP A 135 -5.44 -0.35 -3.94
C ASP A 135 -6.29 0.93 -4.13
N PRO A 136 -6.40 1.52 -5.34
CA PRO A 136 -7.24 2.70 -5.54
C PRO A 136 -8.70 2.41 -5.17
N GLN A 137 -9.23 1.30 -5.68
CA GLN A 137 -10.59 0.85 -5.37
C GLN A 137 -10.77 0.58 -3.87
N THR A 138 -9.79 0.00 -3.20
CA THR A 138 -9.82 -0.32 -1.76
C THR A 138 -9.85 0.94 -0.92
N PHE A 139 -8.92 1.87 -1.16
CA PHE A 139 -8.86 3.14 -0.43
C PHE A 139 -10.09 4.02 -0.72
N GLY A 140 -10.58 3.99 -1.96
CA GLY A 140 -11.81 4.67 -2.35
C GLY A 140 -13.05 4.16 -1.63
N THR A 141 -13.25 2.84 -1.67
CA THR A 141 -14.37 2.16 -0.98
C THR A 141 -14.32 2.43 0.52
N PHE A 142 -13.13 2.35 1.12
CA PHE A 142 -12.94 2.66 2.53
C PHE A 142 -13.33 4.11 2.88
N PHE A 143 -12.90 5.09 2.08
CA PHE A 143 -13.22 6.50 2.32
C PHE A 143 -14.73 6.78 2.21
N GLN A 144 -15.42 6.07 1.32
CA GLN A 144 -16.85 6.23 1.09
C GLN A 144 -17.73 5.49 2.12
N ALA A 145 -17.18 4.50 2.83
CA ALA A 145 -17.93 3.68 3.78
C ALA A 145 -18.58 4.56 4.86
N ASP A 146 -19.86 4.29 5.17
CA ASP A 146 -20.63 5.13 6.09
C ASP A 146 -20.02 5.25 7.47
N ASP A 147 -19.34 4.20 7.96
CA ASP A 147 -18.66 4.23 9.25
C ASP A 147 -17.47 5.20 9.25
N PHE A 148 -16.76 5.34 8.11
CA PHE A 148 -15.72 6.35 7.94
C PHE A 148 -16.31 7.76 7.88
N ARG A 149 -17.38 7.96 7.11
CA ARG A 149 -18.09 9.26 7.01
C ARG A 149 -18.66 9.72 8.36
N ARG A 150 -19.11 8.79 9.20
CA ARG A 150 -19.64 9.05 10.54
C ARG A 150 -18.54 9.24 11.60
N SER A 151 -17.31 8.81 11.31
CA SER A 151 -16.16 8.98 12.20
C SER A 151 -15.58 10.39 12.05
N ASN A 152 -16.15 11.35 12.77
CA ASN A 152 -15.80 12.79 12.72
C ASN A 152 -14.31 13.16 12.98
N GLY A 153 -13.44 12.20 13.30
CA GLY A 153 -12.05 12.45 13.66
C GLY A 153 -10.99 11.84 12.73
N ILE A 154 -11.37 10.98 11.78
CA ILE A 154 -10.35 10.30 10.96
C ILE A 154 -9.82 11.27 9.89
N ASP A 155 -8.51 11.52 9.92
CA ASP A 155 -7.87 12.52 9.08
C ASP A 155 -6.90 11.87 8.08
N ILE A 156 -7.42 11.43 6.93
CA ILE A 156 -6.58 10.99 5.81
C ILE A 156 -6.01 12.23 5.15
N LYS A 157 -4.69 12.37 5.18
CA LYS A 157 -3.94 13.49 4.59
C LYS A 157 -3.71 13.31 3.11
N CYS A 158 -3.27 12.14 2.69
CA CYS A 158 -3.00 11.86 1.28
C CYS A 158 -3.08 10.36 0.97
N ILE A 159 -3.46 10.05 -0.26
CA ILE A 159 -3.45 8.73 -0.87
C ILE A 159 -2.48 8.78 -2.06
N TYR A 160 -1.39 8.03 -1.97
CA TYR A 160 -0.34 7.93 -2.99
C TYR A 160 -0.53 6.63 -3.78
N ILE A 161 -0.81 6.74 -5.07
CA ILE A 161 -0.93 5.59 -5.97
C ILE A 161 0.22 5.59 -6.97
N ARG A 162 1.11 4.61 -6.85
CA ARG A 162 2.16 4.36 -7.83
C ARG A 162 1.56 3.70 -9.07
N LYS A 163 1.80 4.29 -10.24
CA LYS A 163 1.45 3.71 -11.53
C LYS A 163 2.49 2.67 -11.94
N VAL A 164 2.04 1.43 -12.13
CA VAL A 164 2.91 0.31 -12.52
C VAL A 164 3.38 0.39 -13.98
N ARG A 165 4.58 -0.15 -14.24
CA ARG A 165 5.24 -0.21 -15.56
C ARG A 165 6.04 -1.51 -15.74
N GLY A 166 6.27 -1.93 -16.98
CA GLY A 166 7.36 -2.86 -17.34
C GLY A 166 7.02 -4.35 -17.36
N THR A 167 5.75 -4.72 -17.42
CA THR A 167 5.25 -6.10 -17.44
C THR A 167 4.38 -6.38 -18.66
N ASP A 168 3.37 -5.55 -18.92
CA ASP A 168 2.43 -5.67 -20.04
C ASP A 168 1.87 -4.28 -20.39
N ALA A 169 2.38 -3.67 -21.45
CA ALA A 169 2.05 -2.29 -21.82
C ALA A 169 0.55 -2.07 -22.07
N LYS A 170 -0.18 -3.08 -22.58
CA LYS A 170 -1.62 -2.96 -22.80
C LYS A 170 -2.38 -2.98 -21.48
N LYS A 171 -2.06 -3.92 -20.60
CA LYS A 171 -2.68 -3.95 -19.25
C LYS A 171 -2.33 -2.72 -18.44
N GLU A 172 -1.08 -2.26 -18.50
CA GLU A 172 -0.63 -1.04 -17.83
C GLU A 172 -1.37 0.19 -18.32
N ALA A 173 -1.59 0.32 -19.62
CA ALA A 173 -2.37 1.42 -20.18
C ALA A 173 -3.79 1.43 -19.60
N GLU A 174 -4.44 0.27 -19.48
CA GLU A 174 -5.77 0.14 -18.87
C GLU A 174 -5.77 0.44 -17.36
N LEU A 175 -4.79 -0.09 -16.61
CA LEU A 175 -4.70 0.08 -15.16
C LEU A 175 -4.34 1.49 -14.73
N ASN A 176 -3.61 2.21 -15.59
CA ASN A 176 -3.15 3.58 -15.36
C ASN A 176 -4.07 4.65 -15.99
N LYS A 177 -5.23 4.27 -16.54
CA LYS A 177 -6.22 5.24 -17.05
C LYS A 177 -6.64 6.20 -15.96
N HIS A 178 -6.63 7.49 -16.27
CA HIS A 178 -6.99 8.52 -15.31
C HIS A 178 -8.45 8.38 -14.85
N GLU A 179 -9.34 8.04 -15.78
CA GLU A 179 -10.77 7.83 -15.56
C GLU A 179 -11.04 6.70 -14.55
N ARG A 180 -10.16 5.70 -14.49
CA ARG A 180 -10.26 4.64 -13.48
C ARG A 180 -10.04 5.23 -12.09
N PHE A 181 -9.00 6.04 -11.90
CA PHE A 181 -8.73 6.64 -10.59
C PHE A 181 -9.82 7.64 -10.18
N GLU A 182 -10.33 8.44 -11.11
CA GLU A 182 -11.47 9.34 -10.86
C GLU A 182 -12.71 8.56 -10.40
N LYS A 183 -12.99 7.41 -11.02
CA LYS A 183 -14.07 6.52 -10.61
C LYS A 183 -13.80 5.87 -9.24
N ASP A 184 -12.61 5.32 -9.04
CA ASP A 184 -12.24 4.64 -7.79
C ASP A 184 -12.21 5.63 -6.61
N PHE A 185 -11.94 6.91 -6.84
CA PHE A 185 -11.91 7.98 -5.83
C PHE A 185 -13.09 8.97 -5.93
N GLU A 186 -14.21 8.54 -6.51
CA GLU A 186 -15.40 9.38 -6.66
C GLU A 186 -15.83 9.96 -5.29
N GLY A 187 -16.16 11.25 -5.25
CA GLY A 187 -16.56 11.92 -4.00
C GLY A 187 -15.44 12.16 -2.98
N ILE A 188 -14.19 11.80 -3.28
CA ILE A 188 -13.01 12.16 -2.49
C ILE A 188 -12.41 13.44 -3.10
N PRO A 189 -12.10 14.48 -2.30
CA PRO A 189 -11.48 15.69 -2.82
C PRO A 189 -10.19 15.37 -3.60
N ARG A 190 -10.04 15.94 -4.80
CA ARG A 190 -8.89 15.69 -5.67
C ARG A 190 -7.53 15.99 -5.01
N THR A 191 -7.53 16.89 -4.02
CA THR A 191 -6.35 17.25 -3.21
C THR A 191 -5.91 16.16 -2.22
N LYS A 192 -6.73 15.13 -2.00
CA LYS A 192 -6.45 14.03 -1.06
C LYS A 192 -5.76 12.84 -1.72
N TRP A 193 -5.59 12.81 -3.03
CA TRP A 193 -4.96 11.68 -3.71
C TRP A 193 -4.06 12.14 -4.87
N VAL A 194 -3.03 11.35 -5.15
CA VAL A 194 -2.07 11.61 -6.22
C VAL A 194 -1.67 10.30 -6.88
N THR A 195 -1.48 10.35 -8.20
CA THR A 195 -0.92 9.24 -8.96
C THR A 195 0.40 9.67 -9.55
N PHE A 196 1.42 8.82 -9.47
CA PHE A 196 2.79 9.15 -9.90
C PHE A 196 3.46 7.89 -10.47
N PHE A 197 4.50 8.04 -11.28
CA PHE A 197 5.29 6.89 -11.73
C PHE A 197 6.52 6.67 -10.87
N ASP A 198 7.23 7.75 -10.59
CA ASP A 198 8.43 7.76 -9.78
C ASP A 198 8.20 8.52 -8.46
N PRO A 199 8.62 8.00 -7.29
CA PRO A 199 8.51 8.70 -6.02
C PRO A 199 9.16 10.07 -5.96
N SER A 200 10.05 10.41 -6.89
CA SER A 200 10.64 11.75 -7.00
C SER A 200 9.64 12.81 -7.47
N GLU A 201 8.50 12.40 -8.04
CA GLU A 201 7.40 13.28 -8.46
C GLU A 201 6.59 13.84 -7.28
N VAL A 202 6.73 13.28 -6.06
CA VAL A 202 5.85 13.51 -4.91
C VAL A 202 6.55 13.68 -3.57
#